data_AF-A0A418TBT0-F1
#
_entry.id   AF-A0A418TBT0-F1
#
_cell.length_a   1.000
_cell.length_b   1.000
_cell.length_c   1.000
_cell.angle_alpha   90.00
_cell.angle_beta   90.00
_cell.angle_gamma   90.00
#
_symmetry.space_group_name_H-M   'P 1'
#
loop_
_entity.id
_entity.type
_entity.pdbx_description
1 polymer ?
#
loop_
_entity_poly.entity_id
_entity_poly.type
_entity_poly.pdbx_seq_one_letter_code
_entity_poly.pdbx_strand_id
1 'polypeptide(L)'
;MTNKLAEGRDWAADLATCDATTAGPWTYEQSGEYDEGLFCGGDGYAVMSFGSYPDEYDQSCGEAPNEADASFIAEARTGWPAALADIEWLRGVLARFDDSTNPMLPRSEMARIAKEALDATGGYAIEDAEIRRLRVENRRYRQALETIAGLTMSIFASLEDMAKYAKRTARLALEHGESGGN
;
A
#
# COMPACT_ATOMS: atom_id res chain seq x y z
N MET A 1 -8.34 23.65 0.40
CA MET A 1 -7.53 23.76 1.64
C MET A 1 -6.09 23.48 1.25
N THR A 2 -5.30 24.53 1.08
CA THR A 2 -3.86 24.41 0.79
C THR A 2 -3.17 23.87 2.03
N ASN A 3 -2.37 22.82 1.82
CA ASN A 3 -1.71 22.03 2.84
C ASN A 3 -0.68 22.90 3.59
N LYS A 4 -1.10 23.52 4.69
CA LYS A 4 -0.34 24.52 5.46
C LYS A 4 0.71 23.90 6.39
N LEU A 5 0.95 22.58 6.31
CA LEU A 5 1.69 21.82 7.32
C LEU A 5 3.20 21.64 7.04
N ALA A 6 3.75 22.16 5.95
CA ALA A 6 5.13 21.80 5.56
C ALA A 6 6.08 22.95 5.16
N GLU A 7 5.61 24.19 5.03
CA GLU A 7 6.51 25.32 4.75
C GLU A 7 7.15 25.84 6.05
N GLY A 8 8.33 25.30 6.39
CA GLY A 8 9.19 25.83 7.46
C GLY A 8 9.57 24.85 8.58
N ARG A 9 9.12 23.59 8.53
CA ARG A 9 9.53 22.57 9.52
C ARG A 9 10.92 22.02 9.20
N ASP A 10 11.82 22.09 10.19
CA ASP A 10 13.16 21.52 10.11
C ASP A 10 13.17 20.07 10.58
N TRP A 11 13.03 19.15 9.63
CA TRP A 11 12.99 17.73 9.89
C TRP A 11 14.33 17.17 10.37
N ALA A 12 15.45 17.82 10.03
CA ALA A 12 16.76 17.43 10.52
C ALA A 12 16.92 17.80 12.00
N ALA A 13 16.39 18.96 12.41
CA ALA A 13 16.32 19.32 13.83
C ALA A 13 15.39 18.39 14.62
N ASP A 14 14.26 17.97 14.03
CA ASP A 14 13.36 17.00 14.67
C ASP A 14 14.00 15.62 14.82
N LEU A 15 14.75 15.16 13.79
CA LEU A 15 15.49 13.90 13.87
C LEU A 15 16.62 13.99 14.90
N ALA A 16 17.37 15.10 14.94
CA ALA A 16 18.40 15.31 15.96
C ALA A 16 17.81 15.32 17.37
N THR A 17 16.62 15.86 17.57
CA THR A 17 15.89 15.80 18.84
C THR A 17 15.46 14.35 19.15
N CYS A 18 15.00 13.61 18.14
CA CYS A 18 14.72 12.19 18.28
C CYS A 18 15.97 11.36 18.62
N ASP A 19 17.15 11.70 18.11
CA ASP A 19 18.40 10.99 18.39
C ASP A 19 18.98 11.34 19.77
N ALA A 20 18.76 12.57 20.23
CA ALA A 20 19.22 13.04 21.54
C ALA A 20 18.38 12.54 22.72
N THR A 21 17.18 12.02 22.46
CA THR A 21 16.27 11.50 23.48
C THR A 21 16.52 10.02 23.77
N THR A 22 16.11 9.54 24.95
CA THR A 22 16.26 8.15 25.36
C THR A 22 15.71 7.21 24.28
N ALA A 23 16.50 6.18 23.94
CA ALA A 23 16.10 5.19 22.95
C ALA A 23 14.84 4.44 23.42
N GLY A 24 13.93 4.18 22.48
CA GLY A 24 12.78 3.30 22.71
C GLY A 24 13.10 1.83 22.38
N PRO A 25 12.11 0.93 22.53
CA PRO A 25 10.76 1.22 23.04
C PRO A 25 10.79 1.55 24.53
N TRP A 26 9.83 2.36 24.98
CA TRP A 26 9.60 2.59 26.40
C TRP A 26 8.53 1.63 26.89
N THR A 27 8.55 1.31 28.18
CA THR A 27 7.47 0.58 28.83
C THR A 27 6.67 1.53 29.70
N TYR A 28 5.34 1.47 29.59
CA TYR A 28 4.46 2.20 30.49
C TYR A 28 4.10 1.33 31.68
N GLU A 29 4.31 1.84 32.88
CA GLU A 29 3.92 1.21 34.13
C GLU A 29 2.99 2.16 34.87
N GLN A 30 1.75 1.73 35.09
CA GLN A 30 0.87 2.41 36.02
C GLN A 30 1.22 1.95 37.43
N SER A 31 1.50 2.88 38.32
CA SER A 31 1.87 2.58 39.71
C SER A 31 1.16 3.56 40.65
N GLY A 32 1.10 3.22 41.94
CA GLY A 32 0.49 4.11 42.94
C GLY A 32 -1.04 4.03 43.05
N GLU A 33 -1.57 4.75 44.03
CA GLU A 33 -2.99 4.77 44.42
C GLU A 33 -3.79 5.88 43.70
N TYR A 34 -3.11 6.77 42.98
CA TYR A 34 -3.65 8.00 42.38
C TYR A 34 -3.55 8.03 40.85
N ASP A 35 -3.64 6.86 40.19
CA ASP A 35 -3.46 6.73 38.74
C ASP A 35 -2.11 7.29 38.25
N GLU A 36 -1.04 7.12 39.02
CA GLU A 36 0.29 7.58 38.64
C GLU A 36 0.86 6.69 37.52
N GLY A 37 1.66 7.29 36.64
CA GLY A 37 2.15 6.63 35.44
C GLY A 37 3.62 6.91 35.20
N LEU A 38 4.38 5.88 34.82
CA LEU A 38 5.80 5.99 34.55
C LEU A 38 6.11 5.43 33.16
N PHE A 39 6.87 6.16 32.36
CA PHE A 39 7.59 5.56 31.24
C PHE A 39 9.00 5.21 31.65
N CYS A 40 9.35 3.94 31.51
CA CYS A 40 10.70 3.42 31.75
C CYS A 40 11.45 3.22 30.44
N GLY A 41 12.73 3.56 30.45
CA GLY A 41 13.66 3.21 29.39
C GLY A 41 14.04 1.73 29.45
N GLY A 42 14.71 1.24 28.41
CA GLY A 42 15.21 -0.15 28.37
C GLY A 42 16.26 -0.49 29.45
N ASP A 43 16.81 0.51 30.13
CA ASP A 43 17.71 0.40 31.28
C ASP A 43 16.98 0.31 32.63
N GLY A 44 15.64 0.41 32.62
CA GLY A 44 14.80 0.37 33.81
C GLY A 44 14.72 1.69 34.57
N TYR A 45 15.34 2.77 34.08
CA TYR A 45 15.21 4.09 34.70
C TYR A 45 13.99 4.85 34.16
N ALA A 46 13.39 5.66 35.03
CA ALA A 46 12.29 6.54 34.68
C ALA A 46 12.74 7.59 33.65
N VAL A 47 12.05 7.62 32.51
CA VAL A 47 12.21 8.66 31.47
C VAL A 47 11.21 9.79 31.69
N MET A 48 10.01 9.45 32.20
CA MET A 48 8.92 10.38 32.39
C MET A 48 7.98 9.87 33.49
N SER A 49 7.58 10.76 34.40
CA SER A 49 6.67 10.46 35.52
C SER A 49 5.41 11.33 35.43
N PHE A 50 4.26 10.76 35.78
CA PHE A 50 2.95 11.39 35.79
C PHE A 50 2.22 11.12 37.10
N GLY A 51 1.32 12.03 37.48
CA GLY A 51 0.37 11.79 38.57
C GLY A 51 0.89 12.08 39.98
N SER A 52 2.20 12.26 40.19
CA SER A 52 2.70 12.71 41.50
C SER A 52 2.39 14.19 41.74
N TYR A 53 2.11 14.56 43.00
CA TYR A 53 2.12 15.96 43.42
C TYR A 53 3.52 16.50 43.14
N PRO A 54 3.69 17.56 42.34
CA PRO A 54 5.02 18.08 42.04
C PRO A 54 5.65 18.55 43.35
N ASP A 55 6.74 17.89 43.76
CA ASP A 55 7.61 18.36 44.83
C ASP A 55 8.95 18.85 44.26
N GLU A 56 9.87 19.29 45.12
CA GLU A 56 11.16 19.85 44.69
C GLU A 56 12.05 18.82 43.97
N TYR A 57 11.75 17.53 44.08
CA TYR A 57 12.52 16.40 43.56
C TYR A 57 11.79 15.60 42.48
N ASP A 58 10.46 15.70 42.40
CA ASP A 58 9.63 14.91 41.49
C ASP A 58 8.86 15.82 40.53
N GLN A 59 9.46 16.05 39.35
CA GLN A 59 8.83 16.83 38.28
C GLN A 59 7.81 15.94 37.56
N SER A 60 6.57 15.99 38.01
CA SER A 60 5.44 15.36 37.33
C SER A 60 5.14 16.06 36.01
N CYS A 61 4.96 15.27 34.94
CA CYS A 61 4.57 15.73 33.61
C CYS A 61 3.05 16.01 33.50
N GLY A 62 2.33 16.01 34.63
CA GLY A 62 0.90 16.28 34.71
C GLY A 62 0.10 15.01 34.97
N GLU A 63 -1.14 14.99 34.48
CA GLU A 63 -2.04 13.84 34.58
C GLU A 63 -1.53 12.68 33.73
N ALA A 64 -1.65 11.46 34.25
CA ALA A 64 -1.22 10.28 33.53
C ALA A 64 -2.02 10.08 32.24
N PRO A 65 -1.36 9.68 31.13
CA PRO A 65 -2.06 9.37 29.90
C PRO A 65 -2.98 8.17 30.12
N ASN A 66 -4.09 8.12 29.37
CA ASN A 66 -4.89 6.91 29.29
C ASN A 66 -4.07 5.79 28.61
N GLU A 67 -4.54 4.54 28.74
CA GLU A 67 -3.85 3.35 28.21
C GLU A 67 -3.54 3.45 26.71
N ALA A 68 -4.44 4.02 25.91
CA ALA A 68 -4.26 4.13 24.46
C ALA A 68 -3.15 5.14 24.10
N ASP A 69 -3.15 6.31 24.73
CA ASP A 69 -2.11 7.32 24.57
C ASP A 69 -0.78 6.82 25.12
N ALA A 70 -0.80 6.08 26.22
CA ALA A 70 0.39 5.50 26.82
C ALA A 70 1.06 4.49 25.88
N SER A 71 0.27 3.59 25.30
CA SER A 71 0.73 2.63 24.30
C SER A 71 1.29 3.33 23.05
N PHE A 72 0.58 4.36 22.57
CA PHE A 72 1.05 5.16 21.43
C PHE A 72 2.41 5.81 21.71
N ILE A 73 2.60 6.43 22.88
CA ILE A 73 3.87 7.09 23.27
C ILE A 73 5.00 6.06 23.45
N ALA A 74 4.71 4.89 24.03
CA ALA A 74 5.66 3.80 24.22
C ALA A 74 6.22 3.29 22.88
N GLU A 75 5.35 3.12 21.90
CA GLU A 75 5.69 2.61 20.56
C GLU A 75 6.27 3.69 19.64
N ALA A 76 5.83 4.93 19.80
CA ALA A 76 6.19 6.10 19.01
C ALA A 76 7.70 6.23 18.78
N ARG A 77 8.53 5.91 19.78
CA ARG A 77 9.99 6.01 19.69
C ARG A 77 10.64 5.02 18.72
N THR A 78 9.94 3.95 18.35
CA THR A 78 10.41 3.03 17.30
C THR A 78 9.98 3.49 15.90
N GLY A 79 8.80 4.09 15.78
CA GLY A 79 8.22 4.49 14.49
C GLY A 79 8.62 5.88 14.00
N TRP A 80 8.78 6.86 14.90
CA TRP A 80 9.02 8.26 14.52
C TRP A 80 10.36 8.49 13.81
N PRO A 81 11.50 7.98 14.33
CA PRO A 81 12.78 8.15 13.65
C PRO A 81 12.79 7.55 12.24
N ALA A 82 12.18 6.36 12.07
CA ALA A 82 12.04 5.73 10.76
C ALA A 82 11.17 6.56 9.80
N ALA A 83 10.04 7.09 10.29
CA ALA A 83 9.18 7.95 9.49
C ALA A 83 9.87 9.26 9.07
N LEU A 84 10.69 9.85 9.95
CA LEU A 84 11.48 11.04 9.63
C LEU A 84 12.54 10.75 8.55
N ALA A 85 13.23 9.61 8.64
CA ALA A 85 14.19 9.17 7.63
C ALA A 85 13.51 8.93 6.27
N ASP A 86 12.31 8.33 6.26
CA ASP A 86 11.53 8.14 5.03
C ASP A 86 11.11 9.47 4.40
N ILE A 87 10.70 10.45 5.22
CA ILE A 87 10.37 11.80 4.75
C ILE A 87 11.59 12.46 4.09
N GLU A 88 12.76 12.39 4.73
CA GLU A 88 14.00 12.94 4.16
C GLU A 88 14.36 12.27 2.83
N TRP A 89 14.27 10.94 2.77
CA TRP A 89 14.50 10.18 1.54
C TRP A 89 13.53 10.58 0.44
N LEU A 90 12.23 10.64 0.73
CA LEU A 90 11.20 11.04 -0.23
C LEU A 90 11.42 12.46 -0.75
N ARG A 91 11.84 13.40 0.10
CA ARG A 91 12.21 14.75 -0.33
C ARG A 91 13.43 14.75 -1.25
N GLY A 92 14.44 13.93 -0.96
CA GLY A 92 15.59 13.75 -1.84
C GLY A 92 15.21 13.16 -3.20
N VAL A 93 14.29 12.20 -3.23
CA VAL A 93 13.74 11.64 -4.49
C VAL A 93 12.98 12.71 -5.26
N LEU A 94 12.07 13.44 -4.61
CA LEU A 94 11.29 14.51 -5.25
C LEU A 94 12.18 15.62 -5.81
N ALA A 95 13.25 16.00 -5.11
CA ALA A 95 14.21 17.00 -5.60
C ALA A 95 14.93 16.55 -6.89
N ARG A 96 15.12 15.24 -7.10
CA ARG A 96 15.68 14.72 -8.37
C ARG A 96 14.69 14.79 -9.53
N PHE A 97 13.39 14.79 -9.23
CA PHE A 97 12.32 14.92 -10.22
C PHE A 97 11.78 16.35 -10.34
N ASP A 98 12.35 17.30 -9.60
CA ASP A 98 12.01 18.70 -9.73
C ASP A 98 12.66 19.27 -10.99
N ASP A 99 11.85 19.36 -12.05
CA ASP A 99 12.21 19.91 -13.37
C ASP A 99 12.75 21.36 -13.29
N SER A 100 12.52 22.08 -12.19
CA SER A 100 13.03 23.44 -12.00
C SER A 100 14.50 23.50 -11.56
N THR A 101 15.00 22.43 -10.92
CA THR A 101 16.40 22.31 -10.46
C THR A 101 17.21 21.33 -11.30
N ASN A 102 16.54 20.35 -11.91
CA ASN A 102 17.09 19.48 -12.95
C ASN A 102 16.32 19.73 -14.25
N PRO A 103 16.65 20.80 -15.01
CA PRO A 103 15.97 21.06 -16.27
C PRO A 103 16.06 19.81 -17.13
N MET A 104 14.90 19.25 -17.50
CA MET A 104 14.84 18.11 -18.39
C MET A 104 15.79 18.35 -19.55
N LEU A 105 16.71 17.41 -19.76
CA LEU A 105 17.56 17.42 -20.94
C LEU A 105 16.65 17.64 -22.16
N PRO A 106 17.01 18.56 -23.07
CA PRO A 106 16.24 18.78 -24.29
C PRO A 106 15.91 17.43 -24.93
N ARG A 107 14.71 17.27 -25.50
CA ARG A 107 14.29 15.98 -26.10
C ARG A 107 15.32 15.40 -27.08
N SER A 108 16.05 16.27 -27.77
CA SER A 108 17.17 15.91 -28.65
C SER A 108 18.34 15.25 -27.91
N GLU A 109 18.64 15.69 -26.70
CA GLU A 109 19.73 15.20 -25.87
C GLU A 109 19.33 13.90 -25.14
N MET A 110 18.09 13.79 -24.65
CA MET A 110 17.57 12.51 -24.18
C MET A 110 17.53 11.45 -25.28
N ALA A 111 17.12 11.82 -26.51
CA ALA A 111 17.13 10.90 -27.65
C ALA A 111 18.56 10.48 -28.03
N ARG A 112 19.53 11.38 -27.93
CA ARG A 112 20.95 11.08 -28.16
C ARG A 112 21.50 10.11 -27.12
N ILE A 113 21.26 10.37 -25.83
CA ILE A 113 21.72 9.51 -24.73
C ILE A 113 21.02 8.15 -24.78
N ALA A 114 19.72 8.11 -25.06
CA ALA A 114 18.99 6.85 -25.23
C ALA A 114 19.52 6.03 -26.41
N LYS A 115 19.86 6.70 -27.52
CA LYS A 115 20.48 6.05 -28.69
C LYS A 115 21.90 5.56 -28.38
N GLU A 116 22.74 6.38 -27.75
CA GLU A 116 24.08 5.99 -27.31
C GLU A 116 24.03 4.83 -26.31
N ALA A 117 23.07 4.80 -25.39
CA ALA A 117 22.87 3.68 -24.46
C ALA A 117 22.42 2.40 -25.19
N LEU A 118 21.54 2.54 -26.20
CA LEU A 118 21.08 1.43 -27.04
C LEU A 118 22.23 0.86 -27.91
N ASP A 119 23.08 1.74 -28.43
CA ASP A 119 24.23 1.38 -29.26
C ASP A 119 25.38 0.80 -28.40
N ALA A 120 25.61 1.34 -27.19
CA ALA A 120 26.63 0.89 -26.24
C ALA A 120 26.28 -0.42 -25.54
N THR A 121 24.99 -0.70 -25.36
CA THR A 121 24.52 -2.05 -24.95
C THR A 121 24.58 -3.04 -26.10
N GLY A 122 25.09 -2.65 -27.29
CA GLY A 122 25.40 -3.56 -28.38
C GLY A 122 24.21 -4.43 -28.76
N GLY A 123 23.03 -3.82 -28.93
CA GLY A 123 21.82 -4.51 -29.39
C GLY A 123 21.69 -5.92 -28.79
N TYR A 124 21.63 -6.03 -27.46
CA TYR A 124 21.69 -7.29 -26.73
C TYR A 124 20.90 -8.40 -27.43
N ALA A 125 21.65 -9.37 -27.99
CA ALA A 125 21.18 -10.64 -28.53
C ALA A 125 20.71 -11.62 -27.44
N ILE A 126 20.27 -11.08 -26.29
CA ILE A 126 19.64 -11.75 -25.17
C ILE A 126 18.31 -11.00 -25.06
N GLU A 127 17.20 -11.41 -25.67
CA GLU A 127 16.49 -12.69 -25.55
C GLU A 127 15.60 -12.95 -26.79
N ASP A 128 16.11 -12.88 -28.03
CA ASP A 128 15.25 -13.07 -29.22
C ASP A 128 14.63 -14.49 -29.26
N ALA A 129 15.28 -15.50 -28.68
CA ALA A 129 14.72 -16.85 -28.57
C ALA A 129 13.60 -16.97 -27.53
N GLU A 130 13.78 -16.41 -26.33
CA GLU A 130 12.79 -16.51 -25.24
C GLU A 130 11.57 -15.61 -25.54
N ILE A 131 11.79 -14.42 -26.09
CA ILE A 131 10.70 -13.54 -26.55
C ILE A 131 9.93 -14.20 -27.71
N ARG A 132 10.60 -14.87 -28.66
CA ARG A 132 9.93 -15.65 -29.71
C ARG A 132 9.14 -16.81 -29.12
N ARG A 133 9.70 -17.54 -28.15
CA ARG A 133 9.02 -18.64 -27.45
C ARG A 133 7.75 -18.14 -26.74
N LEU A 134 7.86 -17.08 -25.95
CA LEU A 134 6.74 -16.47 -25.23
C LEU A 134 5.65 -15.95 -26.18
N ARG A 135 6.01 -15.40 -27.35
CA ARG A 135 5.05 -14.97 -28.38
C ARG A 135 4.29 -16.14 -29.00
N VAL A 136 4.96 -17.27 -29.25
CA VAL A 136 4.31 -18.49 -29.76
C VAL A 136 3.36 -19.06 -28.72
N GLU A 137 3.76 -19.10 -27.45
CA GLU A 137 2.94 -19.62 -26.36
C GLU A 137 1.72 -18.74 -26.09
N ASN A 138 1.88 -17.41 -26.10
CA ASN A 138 0.76 -16.48 -25.96
C ASN A 138 -0.26 -16.62 -27.11
N ARG A 139 0.20 -16.88 -28.34
CA ARG A 139 -0.69 -17.15 -29.48
C ARG A 139 -1.50 -18.44 -29.28
N ARG A 140 -0.90 -19.49 -28.73
CA ARG A 140 -1.59 -20.75 -28.40
C ARG A 140 -2.67 -20.53 -27.34
N TYR A 141 -2.37 -19.76 -26.29
CA TYR A 141 -3.35 -19.45 -25.26
C TYR A 141 -4.55 -18.66 -25.81
N ARG A 142 -4.33 -17.68 -26.68
CA ARG A 142 -5.43 -16.95 -27.31
C ARG A 142 -6.33 -17.85 -28.16
N GLN A 143 -5.74 -18.74 -28.96
CA GLN A 143 -6.51 -19.67 -29.79
C GLN A 143 -7.32 -20.67 -28.94
N ALA A 144 -6.75 -21.12 -27.80
CA ALA A 144 -7.47 -21.95 -26.85
C ALA A 144 -8.66 -21.19 -26.22
N LEU A 145 -8.47 -19.93 -25.84
CA LEU A 145 -9.55 -19.09 -25.30
C LEU A 145 -10.66 -18.85 -26.33
N GLU A 146 -10.33 -18.59 -27.59
CA GLU A 146 -11.31 -18.45 -28.67
C GLU A 146 -12.11 -19.75 -28.90
N THR A 147 -11.44 -20.90 -28.81
CA THR A 147 -12.10 -22.21 -28.93
C THR A 147 -13.07 -22.44 -27.78
N ILE A 148 -12.65 -22.15 -26.55
CA ILE A 148 -13.49 -22.27 -25.35
C ILE A 148 -14.70 -21.32 -25.45
N ALA A 149 -14.48 -20.07 -25.86
CA ALA A 149 -15.55 -19.11 -26.05
C ALA A 149 -16.56 -19.60 -27.11
N GLY A 150 -16.09 -20.14 -28.23
CA GLY A 150 -16.95 -20.73 -29.27
C GLY A 150 -17.77 -21.92 -28.78
N LEU A 151 -17.15 -22.84 -28.02
CA LEU A 151 -17.85 -23.97 -27.41
C LEU A 151 -18.91 -23.50 -26.41
N THR A 152 -18.59 -22.49 -25.61
CA THR A 152 -19.51 -21.95 -24.60
C THR A 152 -20.74 -21.32 -25.26
N MET A 153 -20.55 -20.54 -26.33
CA MET A 153 -21.64 -19.97 -27.13
C MET A 153 -22.51 -21.06 -27.78
N SER A 154 -21.90 -22.13 -28.29
CA SER A 154 -22.64 -23.26 -28.86
C SER A 154 -23.48 -24.01 -27.81
N ILE A 155 -22.94 -24.21 -26.60
CA ILE A 155 -23.68 -24.81 -25.48
C ILE A 155 -24.87 -23.93 -25.10
N PHE A 156 -24.68 -22.61 -25.00
CA PHE A 156 -25.78 -21.69 -24.69
C PHE A 156 -26.88 -21.72 -25.75
N ALA A 157 -26.53 -21.72 -27.04
CA ALA A 157 -27.51 -21.84 -28.12
C ALA A 157 -28.32 -23.14 -28.02
N SER A 158 -27.65 -24.27 -27.76
CA SER A 158 -28.32 -25.57 -27.61
C SER A 158 -29.25 -25.62 -26.39
N LEU A 159 -28.86 -24.99 -25.28
CA LEU A 159 -29.71 -24.89 -24.08
C LEU A 159 -30.94 -24.02 -24.34
N GLU A 160 -30.80 -22.93 -25.10
CA GLU A 160 -31.91 -22.06 -25.48
C GLU A 160 -32.92 -22.79 -26.37
N ASP A 161 -32.43 -23.58 -27.34
CA ASP A 161 -33.28 -24.39 -28.21
C ASP A 161 -34.01 -25.49 -27.43
N MET A 162 -33.33 -26.15 -26.48
CA MET A 162 -33.99 -27.09 -25.57
C MET A 162 -35.07 -26.42 -24.71
N ALA A 163 -34.83 -25.21 -24.20
CA ALA A 163 -35.81 -24.46 -23.44
C ALA A 163 -37.03 -24.06 -24.29
N LYS A 164 -36.82 -23.66 -25.54
CA LYS A 164 -37.90 -23.38 -26.51
C LYS A 164 -38.71 -24.64 -26.81
N TYR A 165 -38.05 -25.79 -27.01
CA TYR A 165 -38.72 -27.06 -27.23
C TYR A 165 -39.59 -27.47 -26.03
N ALA A 166 -39.05 -27.40 -24.81
CA ALA A 166 -39.78 -27.72 -23.59
C ALA A 166 -41.02 -26.82 -23.37
N LYS A 167 -40.92 -25.52 -23.68
CA LYS A 167 -42.08 -24.61 -23.64
C LYS A 167 -43.15 -25.01 -24.65
N ARG A 168 -42.75 -25.41 -25.85
CA ARG A 168 -43.69 -25.81 -26.91
C ARG A 168 -44.41 -27.12 -26.58
N THR A 169 -43.71 -28.11 -26.03
CA THR A 169 -44.32 -29.38 -25.60
C THR A 169 -45.26 -29.18 -24.42
N ALA A 170 -44.91 -28.34 -23.45
CA ALA A 170 -45.80 -28.00 -22.33
C ALA A 170 -47.10 -27.31 -22.80
N ARG A 171 -47.01 -26.42 -23.80
CA ARG A 171 -48.19 -25.75 -24.38
C ARG A 171 -49.10 -26.74 -25.12
N LEU A 172 -48.54 -27.64 -25.92
CA LEU A 172 -49.32 -28.67 -26.61
C LEU A 172 -50.00 -29.65 -25.63
N ALA A 173 -49.34 -29.98 -24.51
CA ALA A 173 -49.93 -30.82 -23.47
C ALA A 173 -51.15 -30.16 -22.79
N LEU A 174 -51.13 -28.84 -22.60
CA LEU A 174 -52.28 -28.09 -22.10
C LEU A 174 -53.43 -28.05 -23.12
N GLU A 175 -53.12 -27.79 -24.40
CA GLU A 175 -54.10 -27.71 -25.48
C GLU A 175 -54.78 -29.09 -25.76
N HIS A 176 -54.08 -30.20 -25.58
CA HIS A 176 -54.66 -31.56 -25.72
C HIS A 176 -55.32 -32.10 -24.43
N GLY A 177 -55.05 -31.50 -23.27
CA GLY A 177 -55.72 -31.83 -22.00
C GLY A 177 -57.16 -31.32 -21.93
N GLU A 178 -57.51 -30.31 -22.74
CA GLU A 178 -58.85 -29.71 -22.76
C GLU A 178 -59.82 -30.39 -23.74
N SER A 179 -59.35 -31.28 -24.63
CA SER A 179 -60.22 -31.95 -25.62
C SER A 179 -60.77 -33.32 -25.19
N GLY A 180 -60.52 -33.74 -23.94
CA GLY A 180 -60.93 -35.06 -23.42
C GLY A 180 -62.15 -35.06 -22.48
N GLY A 181 -62.79 -33.90 -22.27
CA GLY A 181 -63.93 -33.75 -21.38
C GLY A 181 -65.19 -33.29 -22.11
N ASN A 182 -65.86 -34.21 -22.79
CA ASN A 182 -67.30 -34.14 -23.09
C ASN A 182 -67.85 -35.56 -23.23
#